data_AF-A0A1I0C325-F1
#
_entry.id   AF-A0A1I0C325-F1
#
_cell.length_a   1.000
_cell.length_b   1.000
_cell.length_c   1.000
_cell.angle_alpha   90.00
_cell.angle_beta   90.00
_cell.angle_gamma   90.00
#
_symmetry.space_group_name_H-M   'P 1'
#
loop_
_entity.id
_entity.type
_entity.pdbx_description
1 polymer ?
#
loop_
_entity_poly.entity_id
_entity_poly.type
_entity_poly.pdbx_seq_one_letter_code
_entity_poly.pdbx_strand_id
1 'polypeptide(L)' 'MLPNDINMLVSFLNTKLRDDDMSLEHLLEINDADVDMVMERLQRHGFIFDKASNQIKVK' A
#
# COMPACT_ATOMS: atom_id res chain seq x y z
N MET A 1 8.27 0.97 9.52
CA MET A 1 7.13 0.40 10.28
C MET A 1 5.85 0.94 9.68
N LEU A 2 4.98 0.04 9.20
CA LEU A 2 3.73 0.42 8.56
C LEU A 2 2.66 0.83 9.58
N PRO A 3 1.79 1.81 9.28
CA PRO A 3 0.69 2.18 10.15
C PRO A 3 -0.34 1.05 10.39
N ASN A 4 -0.84 0.97 11.63
CA ASN A 4 -1.88 0.01 12.03
C ASN A 4 -3.30 0.49 11.73
N ASP A 5 -3.54 1.80 11.64
CA ASP A 5 -4.82 2.32 11.13
C ASP A 5 -4.85 2.16 9.60
N ILE A 6 -5.98 1.71 9.06
CA ILE A 6 -6.08 1.41 7.62
C ILE A 6 -6.00 2.67 6.76
N ASN A 7 -6.61 3.78 7.19
CA ASN A 7 -6.59 5.02 6.41
C ASN A 7 -5.19 5.65 6.47
N MET A 8 -4.51 5.55 7.62
CA MET A 8 -3.12 5.96 7.73
C MET A 8 -2.20 5.09 6.87
N LEU A 9 -2.43 3.77 6.80
CA LEU A 9 -1.67 2.87 5.95
C LEU A 9 -1.82 3.26 4.48
N VAL A 10 -3.04 3.46 4.01
CA VAL A 10 -3.33 3.86 2.62
C VAL A 10 -2.67 5.20 2.30
N SER A 11 -2.78 6.19 3.19
CA SER A 11 -2.12 7.49 3.01
C SER A 11 -0.60 7.34 2.93
N PHE A 12 0.01 6.58 3.84
CA PHE A 12 1.45 6.34 3.86
C PHE A 12 1.93 5.70 2.55
N LEU A 13 1.27 4.62 2.13
CA LEU A 13 1.63 3.90 0.91
C LEU A 13 1.49 4.81 -0.31
N ASN A 14 0.39 5.55 -0.46
CA ASN A 14 0.21 6.47 -1.59
C ASN A 14 1.23 7.61 -1.63
N THR A 15 1.60 8.19 -0.47
CA THR A 15 2.67 9.19 -0.42
C THR A 15 3.99 8.60 -0.90
N LYS A 16 4.31 7.38 -0.47
CA LYS A 16 5.56 6.72 -0.83
C LYS A 16 5.63 6.25 -2.28
N LEU A 17 4.57 5.65 -2.79
CA LEU A 17 4.48 5.26 -4.21
C LEU A 17 4.60 6.46 -5.15
N ARG A 18 4.09 7.63 -4.73
CA ARG A 18 4.17 8.87 -5.52
C ARG A 18 5.54 9.55 -5.43
N ASP A 19 6.08 9.69 -4.23
CA ASP A 19 7.28 10.52 -4.00
C ASP A 19 8.57 9.78 -4.41
N ASP A 20 8.60 8.45 -4.23
CA ASP A 20 9.80 7.64 -4.45
C ASP A 20 9.74 6.82 -5.77
N ASP A 21 8.66 6.98 -6.57
CA ASP A 21 8.38 6.26 -7.84
C ASP A 21 8.70 4.76 -7.81
N MET A 22 8.46 4.13 -6.65
CA MET A 22 8.76 2.72 -6.41
C MET A 22 7.53 1.83 -6.58
N SER A 23 7.76 0.55 -6.86
CA SER A 23 6.69 -0.45 -6.85
C SER A 23 6.20 -0.69 -5.41
N LEU A 24 4.93 -1.08 -5.28
CA LEU A 24 4.37 -1.47 -3.99
C LEU A 24 5.13 -2.64 -3.37
N GLU A 25 5.53 -3.61 -4.18
CA GLU A 25 6.29 -4.77 -3.73
C GLU A 25 7.64 -4.34 -3.09
N HIS A 26 8.37 -3.42 -3.74
CA HIS A 26 9.62 -2.92 -3.19
C HIS A 26 9.40 -2.08 -1.91
N LEU A 27 8.37 -1.23 -1.88
CA LEU A 27 8.02 -0.43 -0.71
C LEU A 27 7.71 -1.32 0.52
N LEU A 28 7.03 -2.44 0.31
CA LEU A 28 6.69 -3.36 1.38
C LEU A 28 7.91 -4.18 1.82
N GLU A 29 8.76 -4.61 0.89
CA GLU A 29 10.03 -5.28 1.18
C GLU A 29 10.95 -4.44 2.09
N ILE A 30 11.18 -3.15 1.76
CA ILE A 30 12.01 -2.26 2.60
C ILE A 30 11.38 -1.96 3.97
N ASN A 31 10.08 -2.23 4.14
CA ASN A 31 9.36 -2.08 5.40
C ASN A 31 9.23 -3.41 6.17
N ASP A 32 9.85 -4.48 5.70
CA ASP A 32 9.77 -5.84 6.26
C ASP A 32 8.31 -6.32 6.39
N ALA A 33 7.52 -6.06 5.34
CA ALA A 33 6.10 -6.35 5.28
C ALA A 33 5.77 -7.38 4.20
N ASP A 34 4.98 -8.38 4.57
CA ASP A 34 4.46 -9.38 3.66
C ASP A 34 3.42 -8.76 2.70
N VAL A 35 3.69 -8.85 1.40
CA VAL A 35 2.86 -8.26 0.35
C VAL A 35 1.45 -8.85 0.38
N ASP A 36 1.32 -10.17 0.50
CA ASP A 36 0.03 -10.86 0.45
C ASP A 36 -0.83 -10.48 1.66
N MET A 37 -0.24 -10.40 2.86
CA MET A 37 -0.94 -9.97 4.08
C MET A 37 -1.43 -8.53 3.97
N VAL A 38 -0.60 -7.62 3.45
CA VAL A 38 -0.98 -6.22 3.27
C VAL A 38 -2.09 -6.09 2.23
N MET A 39 -1.98 -6.79 1.11
CA MET A 39 -2.98 -6.80 0.05
C MET A 39 -4.32 -7.36 0.53
N GLU A 40 -4.32 -8.46 1.29
CA GLU A 40 -5.53 -9.03 1.88
C GLU A 40 -6.17 -8.04 2.88
N ARG A 41 -5.36 -7.36 3.68
CA ARG A 41 -5.84 -6.33 4.61
C ARG A 41 -6.48 -5.16 3.85
N LEU A 42 -5.84 -4.66 2.79
CA LEU A 42 -6.40 -3.59 1.95
C LEU A 42 -7.76 -4.01 1.36
N GLN A 43 -7.84 -5.21 0.77
CA GLN A 43 -9.07 -5.72 0.17
C GLN A 43 -10.20 -5.89 1.20
N ARG A 44 -9.90 -6.41 2.40
CA ARG A 44 -10.89 -6.56 3.49
C ARG A 44 -11.50 -5.22 3.92
N HIS A 45 -10.77 -4.13 3.76
CA HIS A 45 -11.23 -2.77 4.08
C HIS A 45 -11.73 -1.99 2.85
N GLY A 46 -11.90 -2.62 1.69
CA GLY A 46 -12.46 -1.99 0.50
C GLY A 46 -11.45 -1.16 -0.30
N PHE A 47 -10.16 -1.44 -0.18
CA PHE A 47 -9.11 -0.84 -0.99
C PHE A 47 -8.53 -1.81 -2.02
N ILE A 48 -8.09 -1.28 -3.16
CA ILE A 48 -7.40 -2.00 -4.21
C ILE A 48 -6.15 -1.23 -4.66
N PHE A 49 -5.08 -1.96 -5.01
CA PHE A 49 -3.93 -1.36 -5.65
C PHE A 49 -4.14 -1.31 -7.16
N ASP A 50 -4.12 -0.10 -7.72
CA ASP A 50 -4.19 0.15 -9.15
C ASP A 50 -2.77 0.31 -9.72
N LYS A 51 -2.28 -0.77 -10.35
CA LYS A 51 -0.96 -0.81 -10.99
C LYS A 51 -0.80 0.24 -12.09
N ALA A 52 -1.88 0.64 -12.77
CA ALA A 52 -1.80 1.60 -13.87
C ALA A 52 -1.48 3.02 -13.38
N SER A 53 -1.88 3.37 -12.16
CA SER A 53 -1.62 4.69 -11.57
C SER A 53 -0.65 4.65 -10.39
N ASN A 54 -0.10 3.48 -10.07
CA ASN A 54 0.75 3.22 -8.90
C ASN A 54 0.14 3.76 -7.59
N GLN A 55 -1.16 3.51 -7.38
CA GLN A 55 -1.92 4.06 -6.25
C GLN A 55 -2.88 3.05 -5.65
N ILE A 56 -3.12 3.18 -4.36
CA ILE A 56 -4.20 2.51 -3.64
C ILE A 56 -5.46 3.38 -3.71
N LYS A 57 -6.55 2.77 -4.17
CA LYS A 57 -7.86 3.41 -4.36
C LYS A 57 -8.93 2.66 -3.59
N VAL A 58 -10.05 3.33 -3.35
CA VAL A 58 -11.28 2.65 -2.92
C VAL A 58 -11.76 1.76 -4.08
N LYS A 59 -12.23 0.55 -3.74
CA LYS A 59 -12.75 -0.43 -4.69
C LYS A 59 -13.96 0.10 -5.47
#